data_AF-A0A1H1S2V4-F1
#
_entry.id   AF-A0A1H1S2V4-F1
#
_cell.length_a   1.000
_cell.length_b   1.000
_cell.length_c   1.000
_cell.angle_alpha   90.00
_cell.angle_beta   90.00
_cell.angle_gamma   90.00
#
_symmetry.space_group_name_H-M   'P 1'
#
loop_
_entity.id
_entity.type
_entity.pdbx_description
1 polymer ?
#
loop_
_entity_poly.entity_id
_entity_poly.type
_entity_poly.pdbx_seq_one_letter_code
_entity_poly.pdbx_strand_id
1 'polypeptide(L)'
;MTTNASHNSVLPGDVSFDIDSLDGRNLLWVLTGSISAASSPFWVNWVRQLDVRISLRMIITRTAQRFVSDEALTALLGNRVDIDTWEEPNVGALHVDLAQWADGIIVHPCTLDYLSRIALGRGDSPSVLAVQSTDRPIVVCPAVPPGATSQPAYRSHTAALVERPNIYLLDPVSAFSVHTHSYNGTAPAPFPNALSVLADALHGS
;
A
#
# COMPACT_ATOMS: atom_id res chain seq x y z
N MET A 1 30.12 7.05 -28.28
CA MET A 1 29.35 6.06 -27.49
C MET A 1 29.42 6.49 -26.03
N THR A 2 28.51 7.39 -25.66
CA THR A 2 28.43 7.95 -24.31
C THR A 2 27.65 7.00 -23.41
N THR A 3 28.26 6.69 -22.28
CA THR A 3 27.83 5.80 -21.21
C THR A 3 26.56 6.29 -20.52
N ASN A 4 25.61 5.39 -20.30
CA ASN A 4 24.43 5.60 -19.46
C ASN A 4 24.86 5.98 -18.04
N ALA A 5 24.44 7.17 -17.59
CA ALA A 5 24.50 7.54 -16.19
C ALA A 5 23.30 6.93 -15.48
N SER A 6 23.55 6.05 -14.51
CA SER A 6 22.54 5.55 -13.57
C SER A 6 22.01 6.73 -12.76
N HIS A 7 20.71 7.01 -12.90
CA HIS A 7 20.03 8.05 -12.14
C HIS A 7 19.72 7.55 -10.72
N ASN A 8 20.68 7.70 -9.80
CA ASN A 8 20.37 7.60 -8.37
C ASN A 8 19.63 8.86 -7.93
N SER A 9 18.30 8.78 -7.81
CA SER A 9 17.50 9.85 -7.20
C SER A 9 17.66 9.79 -5.68
N VAL A 10 18.37 10.76 -5.11
CA VAL A 10 18.57 10.89 -3.65
C VAL A 10 17.32 11.55 -3.07
N LEU A 11 16.58 10.80 -2.27
CA LEU A 11 15.36 11.23 -1.58
C LEU A 11 15.67 11.60 -0.12
N PRO A 12 14.75 12.28 0.60
CA PRO A 12 14.97 12.61 2.02
C PRO A 12 14.99 11.33 2.87
N GLY A 13 16.17 11.01 3.41
CA GLY A 13 16.47 9.77 4.11
C GLY A 13 17.17 8.77 3.17
N ASP A 14 18.25 8.14 3.66
CA ASP A 14 19.12 7.20 2.95
C ASP A 14 18.40 5.92 2.46
N VAL A 15 17.38 6.05 1.61
CA VAL A 15 16.71 4.92 0.96
C VAL A 15 17.21 4.87 -0.48
N SER A 16 18.36 4.22 -0.68
CA SER A 16 18.77 3.79 -2.03
C SER A 16 18.04 2.49 -2.33
N PHE A 17 17.06 2.53 -3.23
CA PHE A 17 16.43 1.33 -3.75
C PHE A 17 16.44 1.38 -5.27
N ASP A 18 16.52 0.20 -5.89
CA ASP A 18 16.68 0.09 -7.33
C ASP A 18 15.34 0.36 -8.03
N ILE A 19 15.12 1.62 -8.39
CA ILE A 19 13.93 2.07 -9.12
C ILE A 19 13.74 1.32 -10.44
N ASP A 20 14.81 0.77 -11.03
CA ASP A 20 14.74 0.06 -12.30
C ASP A 20 13.90 -1.23 -12.20
N SER A 21 13.73 -1.83 -11.01
CA SER A 21 12.76 -2.95 -10.78
C SER A 21 11.33 -2.59 -11.13
N LEU A 22 10.98 -1.32 -10.91
CA LEU A 22 9.62 -0.81 -11.03
C LEU A 22 9.33 -0.28 -12.43
N ASP A 23 10.34 -0.24 -13.31
CA ASP A 23 10.19 0.20 -14.68
C ASP A 23 9.12 -0.63 -15.41
N GLY A 24 8.10 0.07 -15.92
CA GLY A 24 6.98 -0.54 -16.65
C GLY A 24 6.07 -1.44 -15.80
N ARG A 25 6.21 -1.45 -14.47
CA ARG A 25 5.39 -2.28 -13.58
C ARG A 25 4.04 -1.65 -13.27
N ASN A 26 3.04 -2.52 -13.11
CA ASN A 26 1.71 -2.16 -12.66
C ASN A 26 1.60 -2.34 -11.13
N LEU A 27 1.42 -1.25 -10.40
CA LEU A 27 1.32 -1.27 -8.94
C LEU A 27 -0.12 -0.97 -8.52
N LEU A 28 -0.71 -1.91 -7.77
CA LEU A 28 -2.00 -1.68 -7.12
C LEU A 28 -1.77 -1.16 -5.71
N TRP A 29 -2.35 0.00 -5.40
CA TRP A 29 -2.32 0.56 -4.06
C TRP A 29 -3.72 0.51 -3.42
N VAL A 30 -3.86 -0.33 -2.41
CA VAL A 30 -5.03 -0.41 -1.53
C VAL A 30 -4.91 0.59 -0.39
N LEU A 31 -5.87 1.52 -0.31
CA LEU A 31 -5.90 2.61 0.65
C LEU A 31 -6.99 2.41 1.70
N THR A 32 -6.60 2.27 2.98
CA THR A 32 -7.53 1.96 4.08
C THR A 32 -7.71 3.11 5.08
N GLY A 33 -8.78 3.06 5.88
CA GLY A 33 -9.26 4.17 6.72
C GLY A 33 -8.41 4.52 7.95
N SER A 34 -7.24 5.11 7.75
CA SER A 34 -6.39 5.72 8.78
C SER A 34 -6.10 7.18 8.45
N ILE A 35 -5.80 8.00 9.46
CA ILE A 35 -5.40 9.41 9.26
C ILE A 35 -4.19 9.54 8.32
N SER A 36 -3.30 8.55 8.28
CA SER A 36 -2.16 8.53 7.35
C SER A 36 -2.58 8.51 5.87
N ALA A 37 -3.83 8.13 5.56
CA ALA A 37 -4.37 8.22 4.20
C ALA A 37 -4.49 9.67 3.70
N ALA A 38 -4.55 10.66 4.60
CA ALA A 38 -4.54 12.07 4.22
C ALA A 38 -3.23 12.49 3.51
N SER A 39 -2.14 11.74 3.69
CA SER A 39 -0.86 11.97 3.01
C SER A 39 -0.78 11.30 1.63
N SER A 40 -1.75 10.46 1.25
CA SER A 40 -1.71 9.71 -0.01
C SER A 40 -1.59 10.58 -1.27
N PRO A 41 -2.25 11.75 -1.39
CA PRO A 41 -2.07 12.64 -2.55
C PRO A 41 -0.61 13.06 -2.76
N PHE A 42 0.13 13.33 -1.68
CA PHE A 42 1.55 13.66 -1.75
C PHE A 42 2.36 12.50 -2.32
N TRP A 43 2.11 11.28 -1.83
CA TRP A 43 2.82 10.08 -2.29
C TRP A 43 2.49 9.70 -3.73
N VAL A 44 1.25 9.87 -4.18
CA VAL A 44 0.89 9.69 -5.60
C VAL A 44 1.72 10.61 -6.49
N ASN A 45 1.77 11.91 -6.16
CA ASN A 45 2.57 12.87 -6.91
C ASN A 45 4.06 12.53 -6.85
N TRP A 46 4.56 12.09 -5.69
CA TRP A 46 5.94 11.66 -5.52
C TRP A 46 6.29 10.45 -6.41
N VAL A 47 5.47 9.40 -6.44
CA VAL A 47 5.71 8.23 -7.34
C VAL A 47 5.76 8.66 -8.80
N ARG A 48 4.86 9.56 -9.22
CA ARG A 48 4.84 10.08 -10.60
C ARG A 48 6.09 10.88 -10.96
N GLN A 49 6.76 11.49 -9.98
CA GLN A 49 8.03 12.19 -10.18
C GLN A 49 9.24 11.25 -10.18
N LEU A 50 9.12 10.05 -9.60
CA LEU A 50 10.20 9.06 -9.62
C LEU A 50 10.37 8.43 -10.99
N ASP A 51 9.31 7.83 -11.54
CA ASP A 51 9.32 7.26 -12.88
C ASP A 51 7.91 7.26 -13.47
N VAL A 52 7.77 7.91 -14.64
CA VAL A 52 6.50 8.03 -15.37
C VAL A 52 5.99 6.69 -15.90
N ARG A 53 6.85 5.67 -16.00
CA ARG A 53 6.55 4.34 -16.51
C ARG A 53 5.91 3.43 -15.45
N ILE A 54 5.99 3.81 -14.17
CA ILE A 54 5.27 3.12 -13.10
C ILE A 54 3.77 3.39 -13.28
N SER A 55 3.02 2.34 -13.55
CA SER A 55 1.57 2.41 -13.68
C SER A 55 0.94 2.21 -12.31
N LEU A 56 0.40 3.27 -11.72
CA LEU A 56 -0.28 3.22 -10.43
C LEU A 56 -1.80 3.16 -10.61
N ARG A 57 -2.44 2.17 -10.00
CA ARG A 57 -3.90 2.07 -9.84
C ARG A 57 -4.21 2.05 -8.36
N MET A 58 -5.27 2.75 -7.95
CA MET A 58 -5.65 2.82 -6.54
C MET A 58 -7.06 2.28 -6.33
N ILE A 59 -7.25 1.61 -5.21
CA ILE A 59 -8.56 1.24 -4.68
C ILE A 59 -8.68 1.75 -3.24
N ILE A 60 -9.76 2.46 -2.94
CA ILE A 60 -9.97 3.14 -1.66
C ILE A 60 -11.16 2.55 -0.91
N THR A 61 -10.97 2.25 0.38
CA THR A 61 -12.07 1.82 1.24
C THR A 61 -13.03 2.96 1.57
N ARG A 62 -14.31 2.66 1.81
CA ARG A 62 -15.30 3.65 2.27
C ARG A 62 -14.87 4.44 3.52
N THR A 63 -14.09 3.81 4.40
CA THR A 63 -13.57 4.47 5.61
C THR A 63 -12.41 5.41 5.30
N ALA A 64 -11.58 5.12 4.29
CA ALA A 64 -10.50 6.00 3.83
C ALA A 64 -11.03 7.30 3.19
N GLN A 65 -12.22 7.27 2.56
CA GLN A 65 -12.87 8.47 2.01
C GLN A 65 -13.13 9.57 3.06
N ARG A 66 -13.09 9.24 4.36
CA ARG A 66 -13.20 10.22 5.45
C ARG A 66 -11.93 11.05 5.67
N PHE A 67 -10.79 10.57 5.18
CA PHE A 67 -9.47 11.18 5.39
C PHE A 67 -8.89 11.78 4.10
N VAL A 68 -9.30 11.26 2.94
CA VAL A 68 -8.89 11.74 1.63
C VAL A 68 -10.00 11.45 0.63
N SER A 69 -10.28 12.40 -0.26
CA SER A 69 -11.32 12.22 -1.29
C SER A 69 -10.77 11.44 -2.49
N ASP A 70 -11.59 10.60 -3.09
CA ASP A 70 -11.25 9.87 -4.32
C ASP A 70 -11.11 10.80 -5.52
N GLU A 71 -11.77 11.96 -5.53
CA GLU A 71 -11.60 12.97 -6.57
C GLU A 71 -10.19 13.58 -6.55
N ALA A 72 -9.65 13.89 -5.37
CA ALA A 72 -8.30 14.42 -5.24
C ALA A 72 -7.25 13.42 -5.75
N LEU A 73 -7.43 12.13 -5.41
CA LEU A 73 -6.56 11.07 -5.89
C LEU A 73 -6.71 10.85 -7.40
N THR A 74 -7.94 10.84 -7.92
CA THR A 74 -8.24 10.71 -9.35
C THR A 74 -7.58 11.82 -10.16
N ALA A 75 -7.63 13.06 -9.67
CA ALA A 75 -6.99 14.21 -10.34
C ALA A 75 -5.47 14.06 -10.44
N LEU A 76 -4.82 13.45 -9.45
CA LEU A 76 -3.37 13.25 -9.43
C LEU A 76 -2.92 12.00 -10.20
N LEU A 77 -3.73 10.95 -10.20
CA LEU A 77 -3.42 9.73 -10.94
C LEU A 77 -3.67 9.87 -12.44
N GLY A 78 -4.62 10.72 -12.85
CA GLY A 78 -5.11 10.84 -14.22
C GLY A 78 -6.04 9.70 -14.65
N ASN A 79 -6.41 8.81 -13.72
CA ASN A 79 -7.38 7.73 -13.90
C ASN A 79 -8.29 7.64 -12.66
N ARG A 80 -9.45 7.00 -12.83
CA ARG A 80 -10.43 6.83 -11.74
C ARG A 80 -9.84 5.94 -10.64
N VAL A 81 -10.00 6.39 -9.39
CA VAL A 81 -9.79 5.53 -8.21
C VAL A 81 -11.00 4.63 -8.01
N ASP A 82 -10.76 3.32 -7.88
CA ASP A 82 -11.82 2.36 -7.60
C ASP A 82 -12.27 2.47 -6.14
N ILE A 83 -13.58 2.34 -5.87
CA ILE A 83 -14.09 2.23 -4.50
C ILE A 83 -14.15 0.75 -4.11
N ASP A 84 -13.65 0.40 -2.93
CA ASP A 84 -13.65 -0.97 -2.41
C ASP A 84 -15.04 -1.43 -1.95
N THR A 85 -15.93 -1.67 -2.91
CA THR A 85 -17.30 -2.11 -2.68
C THR A 85 -17.84 -2.96 -3.83
N TRP A 86 -18.72 -3.90 -3.51
CA TRP A 86 -19.47 -4.70 -4.48
C TRP A 86 -20.66 -3.98 -5.09
N GLU A 87 -21.02 -2.82 -4.53
CA GLU A 87 -22.22 -2.09 -4.93
C GLU A 87 -22.01 -1.23 -6.18
N GLU A 88 -20.76 -1.02 -6.61
CA GLU A 88 -20.50 -0.27 -7.83
C GLU A 88 -20.84 -1.09 -9.09
N PRO A 89 -21.60 -0.51 -10.04
CA PRO A 89 -21.86 -1.14 -11.32
C PRO A 89 -20.58 -1.14 -12.16
N ASN A 90 -19.73 -2.14 -11.93
CA ASN A 90 -18.55 -2.40 -12.74
C ASN A 90 -18.88 -3.42 -13.83
N VAL A 91 -18.40 -3.16 -15.05
CA VAL A 91 -18.44 -4.15 -16.13
C VAL A 91 -17.33 -5.15 -15.87
N GLY A 92 -17.66 -6.29 -15.25
CA GLY A 92 -16.71 -7.37 -14.99
C GLY A 92 -16.46 -7.65 -13.51
N ALA A 93 -15.45 -8.48 -13.25
CA ALA A 93 -15.09 -8.93 -11.92
C ALA A 93 -13.91 -8.10 -11.38
N LEU A 94 -14.19 -6.94 -10.77
CA LEU A 94 -13.17 -5.99 -10.34
C LEU A 94 -12.01 -6.64 -9.57
N HIS A 95 -12.29 -7.57 -8.65
CA HIS A 95 -11.25 -8.29 -7.90
C HIS A 95 -10.31 -9.13 -8.78
N VAL A 96 -10.82 -9.72 -9.85
CA VAL A 96 -10.02 -10.46 -10.85
C VAL A 96 -9.17 -9.48 -11.64
N ASP A 97 -9.76 -8.38 -12.10
CA ASP A 97 -9.07 -7.35 -12.87
C ASP A 97 -7.92 -6.75 -12.07
N LEU A 98 -8.15 -6.45 -10.78
CA LEU A 98 -7.14 -5.94 -9.86
C LEU A 98 -6.00 -6.94 -9.65
N ALA A 99 -6.32 -8.21 -9.38
CA ALA A 99 -5.34 -9.25 -9.11
C ALA A 99 -4.46 -9.60 -10.34
N GLN A 100 -5.05 -9.58 -11.54
CA GLN A 100 -4.34 -9.89 -12.78
C GLN A 100 -3.55 -8.71 -13.33
N TRP A 101 -4.06 -7.49 -13.14
CA TRP A 101 -3.40 -6.27 -13.62
C TRP A 101 -2.14 -5.94 -12.82
N ALA A 102 -2.17 -6.14 -11.50
CA ALA A 102 -1.08 -5.78 -10.62
C ALA A 102 0.11 -6.75 -10.77
N ASP A 103 1.31 -6.19 -10.98
CA ASP A 103 2.56 -6.93 -10.78
C ASP A 103 2.93 -7.01 -9.30
N GLY A 104 2.49 -6.02 -8.51
CA GLY A 104 2.67 -5.97 -7.07
C GLY A 104 1.60 -5.12 -6.38
N ILE A 105 1.36 -5.39 -5.09
CA ILE A 105 0.33 -4.71 -4.30
C ILE A 105 0.95 -4.02 -3.08
N ILE A 106 0.52 -2.79 -2.79
CA ILE A 106 0.82 -2.09 -1.54
C ILE A 106 -0.49 -1.84 -0.78
N VAL A 107 -0.57 -2.28 0.47
CA VAL A 107 -1.66 -1.91 1.39
C VAL A 107 -1.12 -0.88 2.38
N HIS A 108 -1.35 0.41 2.08
CA HIS A 108 -0.78 1.53 2.84
C HIS A 108 -1.73 2.72 2.95
N PRO A 109 -1.98 3.27 4.15
CA PRO A 109 -1.97 2.54 5.41
C PRO A 109 -2.85 1.26 5.36
N CYS A 110 -2.48 0.25 6.14
CA CYS A 110 -3.29 -0.93 6.42
C CYS A 110 -3.90 -0.85 7.83
N THR A 111 -5.20 -0.60 7.93
CA THR A 111 -5.91 -0.61 9.22
C THR A 111 -5.96 -2.01 9.83
N LEU A 112 -6.12 -2.09 11.16
CA LEU A 112 -6.31 -3.37 11.85
C LEU A 112 -7.49 -4.18 11.29
N ASP A 113 -8.57 -3.50 10.88
CA ASP A 113 -9.71 -4.15 10.22
C ASP A 113 -9.27 -4.86 8.93
N TYR A 114 -8.66 -4.12 7.99
CA TYR A 114 -8.21 -4.70 6.72
C TYR A 114 -7.20 -5.83 6.94
N LEU A 115 -6.23 -5.61 7.84
CA LEU A 115 -5.23 -6.60 8.24
C LEU A 115 -5.88 -7.89 8.77
N SER A 116 -6.88 -7.76 9.64
CA SER A 116 -7.60 -8.91 10.18
C SER A 116 -8.37 -9.64 9.09
N ARG A 117 -8.99 -8.92 8.15
CA ARG A 117 -9.72 -9.53 7.03
C ARG A 117 -8.80 -10.37 6.13
N ILE A 118 -7.64 -9.85 5.76
CA ILE A 118 -6.70 -10.60 4.92
C ILE A 118 -6.06 -11.79 5.67
N ALA A 119 -5.76 -11.63 6.96
CA ALA A 119 -5.17 -12.67 7.80
C ALA A 119 -6.14 -13.85 8.06
N LEU A 120 -7.44 -13.55 8.17
CA LEU A 120 -8.48 -14.56 8.38
C LEU A 120 -9.00 -15.19 7.07
N GLY A 121 -8.39 -14.88 5.92
CA GLY A 121 -8.81 -15.45 4.64
C GLY A 121 -10.19 -14.96 4.15
N ARG A 122 -10.64 -13.77 4.60
CA ARG A 122 -11.91 -13.20 4.12
C ARG A 122 -11.77 -12.74 2.67
N GLY A 123 -12.92 -12.54 2.02
CA GLY A 123 -13.04 -12.07 0.63
C GLY A 123 -14.26 -11.16 0.45
N ASP A 124 -14.52 -10.31 1.44
CA ASP A 124 -15.77 -9.54 1.57
C ASP A 124 -15.74 -8.17 0.87
N SER A 125 -14.64 -7.79 0.23
CA SER A 125 -14.54 -6.63 -0.65
C SER A 125 -13.65 -6.93 -1.86
N PRO A 126 -13.79 -6.18 -2.98
CA PRO A 126 -12.98 -6.41 -4.18
C PRO A 126 -11.47 -6.43 -3.91
N SER A 127 -10.94 -5.49 -3.12
CA SER A 127 -9.51 -5.42 -2.84
C SER A 127 -9.04 -6.56 -1.93
N VAL A 128 -9.86 -6.96 -0.94
CA VAL A 128 -9.53 -8.08 -0.07
C VAL A 128 -9.49 -9.37 -0.89
N LEU A 129 -10.48 -9.61 -1.75
CA LEU A 129 -10.52 -10.81 -2.58
C LEU A 129 -9.39 -10.83 -3.62
N ALA A 130 -9.00 -9.68 -4.17
CA ALA A 130 -7.82 -9.55 -5.03
C ALA A 130 -6.54 -9.95 -4.30
N VAL A 131 -6.35 -9.48 -3.05
CA VAL A 131 -5.21 -9.87 -2.18
C VAL A 131 -5.22 -11.36 -1.84
N GLN A 132 -6.39 -12.01 -1.74
CA GLN A 132 -6.45 -13.46 -1.54
C GLN A 132 -6.13 -14.27 -2.79
N SER A 133 -6.35 -13.69 -3.97
CA SER A 133 -6.37 -14.42 -5.24
C SER A 133 -5.14 -14.16 -6.11
N THR A 134 -4.10 -13.53 -5.56
CA THR A 134 -2.84 -13.22 -6.25
C THR A 134 -1.66 -13.94 -5.62
N ASP A 135 -0.72 -14.35 -6.46
CA ASP A 135 0.61 -14.86 -6.10
C ASP A 135 1.68 -13.76 -6.12
N ARG A 136 1.32 -12.55 -6.57
CA ARG A 136 2.23 -11.41 -6.68
C ARG A 136 2.67 -10.89 -5.31
N PRO A 137 3.83 -10.24 -5.22
CA PRO A 137 4.29 -9.60 -3.99
C PRO A 137 3.28 -8.58 -3.43
N ILE A 138 3.02 -8.65 -2.13
CA ILE A 138 2.11 -7.76 -1.40
C ILE A 138 2.85 -7.17 -0.21
N VAL A 139 3.03 -5.85 -0.19
CA VAL A 139 3.56 -5.13 0.97
C VAL A 139 2.42 -4.63 1.84
N VAL A 140 2.42 -5.00 3.12
CA VAL A 140 1.39 -4.59 4.09
C VAL A 140 2.02 -3.68 5.13
N CYS A 141 1.47 -2.46 5.28
CA CYS A 141 1.99 -1.45 6.22
C CYS A 141 0.95 -1.10 7.28
N PRO A 142 0.91 -1.80 8.43
CA PRO A 142 -0.10 -1.59 9.45
C PRO A 142 -0.06 -0.17 10.02
N ALA A 143 -1.21 0.49 10.06
CA ALA A 143 -1.44 1.76 10.71
C ALA A 143 -2.38 1.53 11.88
N VAL A 144 -1.81 1.20 13.03
CA VAL A 144 -2.53 0.82 14.24
C VAL A 144 -2.20 1.79 15.38
N PRO A 145 -3.13 2.06 16.31
CA PRO A 145 -2.88 2.98 17.42
C PRO A 145 -1.85 2.43 18.42
N PRO A 146 -1.30 3.30 19.31
CA PRO A 146 -0.36 2.87 20.33
C PRO A 146 -0.91 1.71 21.18
N GLY A 147 -0.06 0.70 21.44
CA GLY A 147 -0.43 -0.49 22.20
C GLY A 147 -1.23 -1.54 21.43
N ALA A 148 -1.65 -1.28 20.18
CA ALA A 148 -2.33 -2.30 19.38
C ALA A 148 -1.40 -3.47 19.01
N THR A 149 -0.10 -3.21 18.80
CA THR A 149 0.89 -4.22 18.42
C THR A 149 1.16 -5.27 19.51
N SER A 150 0.87 -4.95 20.78
CA SER A 150 0.96 -5.91 21.88
C SER A 150 -0.29 -6.76 22.06
N GLN A 151 -1.40 -6.43 21.39
CA GLN A 151 -2.66 -7.16 21.54
C GLN A 151 -2.58 -8.54 20.88
N PRO A 152 -3.17 -9.59 21.49
CA PRO A 152 -3.16 -10.95 20.95
C PRO A 152 -3.69 -11.03 19.51
N ALA A 153 -4.75 -10.29 19.21
CA ALA A 153 -5.34 -10.25 17.87
C ALA A 153 -4.34 -9.73 16.83
N TYR A 154 -3.66 -8.60 17.08
CA TYR A 154 -2.67 -8.09 16.12
C TYR A 154 -1.57 -9.14 15.87
N ARG A 155 -1.03 -9.71 16.94
CA ARG A 155 0.04 -10.71 16.87
C ARG A 155 -0.36 -11.98 16.12
N SER A 156 -1.58 -12.49 16.35
CA SER A 156 -2.06 -13.69 15.65
C SER A 156 -2.26 -13.41 14.17
N HIS A 157 -2.80 -12.25 13.81
CA HIS A 157 -3.02 -11.89 12.41
C HIS A 157 -1.71 -11.64 11.67
N THR A 158 -0.76 -10.91 12.26
CA THR A 158 0.54 -10.68 11.62
C THR A 158 1.34 -11.96 11.47
N ALA A 159 1.33 -12.85 12.47
CA ALA A 159 1.95 -14.16 12.34
C ALA A 159 1.36 -14.96 11.18
N ALA A 160 0.03 -15.03 11.07
CA ALA A 160 -0.63 -15.73 9.96
C ALA A 160 -0.29 -15.13 8.58
N LEU A 161 -0.09 -13.81 8.50
CA LEU A 161 0.28 -13.14 7.25
C LEU A 161 1.74 -13.41 6.85
N VAL A 162 2.67 -13.46 7.80
CA VAL A 162 4.10 -13.74 7.52
C VAL A 162 4.33 -15.16 7.00
N GLU A 163 3.43 -16.11 7.32
CA GLU A 163 3.48 -17.47 6.74
C GLU A 163 3.18 -17.49 5.22
N ARG A 164 2.62 -16.42 4.66
CA ARG A 164 2.35 -16.33 3.22
C ARG A 164 3.60 -15.82 2.49
N PRO A 165 4.18 -16.60 1.56
CA PRO A 165 5.49 -16.29 0.98
C PRO A 165 5.49 -15.00 0.12
N ASN A 166 4.33 -14.57 -0.36
CA ASN A 166 4.19 -13.35 -1.14
C ASN A 166 3.84 -12.12 -0.30
N ILE A 167 3.72 -12.22 1.02
CA ILE A 167 3.41 -11.08 1.90
C ILE A 167 4.67 -10.58 2.61
N TYR A 168 4.91 -9.28 2.48
CA TYR A 168 5.98 -8.54 3.14
C TYR A 168 5.35 -7.57 4.14
N LEU A 169 5.46 -7.87 5.44
CA LEU A 169 4.91 -7.05 6.50
C LEU A 169 5.95 -6.03 6.99
N LEU A 170 5.61 -4.74 6.91
CA LEU A 170 6.43 -3.66 7.47
C LEU A 170 5.84 -3.17 8.79
N ASP A 171 6.57 -3.34 9.88
CA ASP A 171 6.10 -2.93 11.21
C ASP A 171 5.80 -1.43 11.30
N PRO A 172 4.81 -1.04 12.12
CA PRO A 172 4.57 0.37 12.45
C PRO A 172 5.81 1.01 13.06
N VAL A 173 6.03 2.29 12.74
CA VAL A 173 7.12 3.09 13.28
C VAL A 173 6.61 4.03 14.38
N SER A 174 7.51 4.38 15.31
CA SER A 174 7.22 5.39 16.33
C SER A 174 6.95 6.75 15.69
N ALA A 175 5.93 7.46 16.18
CA ALA A 175 5.50 8.75 15.68
C ALA A 175 5.10 9.69 16.83
N PHE A 176 4.96 10.98 16.52
CA PHE A 176 4.42 11.95 17.45
C PHE A 176 2.90 11.76 17.60
N SER A 177 2.43 11.66 18.84
CA SER A 177 1.01 11.59 19.17
C SER A 177 0.48 12.96 19.54
N VAL A 178 -0.54 13.42 18.82
CA VAL A 178 -1.23 14.69 19.10
C VAL A 178 -2.05 14.62 20.39
N HIS A 179 -2.52 13.44 20.81
CA HIS A 179 -3.31 13.31 22.04
C HIS A 179 -2.48 13.35 23.32
N THR A 180 -1.24 12.82 23.28
CA THR A 180 -0.35 12.69 24.44
C THR A 180 0.85 13.64 24.37
N HIS A 181 0.98 14.41 23.28
CA HIS A 181 2.06 15.36 23.03
C HIS A 181 3.46 14.74 23.22
N SER A 182 3.63 13.48 22.83
CA SER A 182 4.87 12.71 23.01
C SER A 182 5.11 11.72 21.88
N TYR A 183 6.34 11.22 21.74
CA TYR A 183 6.76 10.21 20.75
C TYR A 183 6.38 8.78 21.16
N ASN A 184 5.17 8.61 21.67
CA ASN A 184 4.56 7.31 21.94
C ASN A 184 3.43 6.98 20.95
N GLY A 185 3.29 7.79 19.90
CA GLY A 185 2.41 7.52 18.77
C GLY A 185 2.98 6.45 17.87
N THR A 186 2.14 6.00 16.93
CA THR A 186 2.49 4.99 15.93
C THR A 186 2.00 5.44 14.57
N ALA A 187 2.78 5.18 13.53
CA ALA A 187 2.45 5.43 12.13
C ALA A 187 2.78 4.18 11.31
N PRO A 188 2.15 3.97 10.13
CA PRO A 188 2.65 2.96 9.21
C PRO A 188 4.08 3.29 8.81
N ALA A 189 4.84 2.26 8.41
CA ALA A 189 6.13 2.49 7.75
C ALA A 189 5.98 3.51 6.61
N PRO A 190 6.96 4.41 6.37
CA PRO A 190 6.88 5.40 5.31
C PRO A 190 6.63 4.75 3.95
N PHE A 191 5.84 5.41 3.10
CA PHE A 191 5.52 4.88 1.77
C PHE A 191 6.77 4.54 0.92
N PRO A 192 7.86 5.32 0.93
CA PRO A 192 9.09 4.95 0.22
C PRO A 192 9.68 3.61 0.67
N ASN A 193 9.60 3.26 1.96
CA ASN A 193 10.04 1.96 2.46
C ASN A 193 9.16 0.84 1.92
N ALA A 194 7.85 1.05 1.82
CA ALA A 194 6.93 0.08 1.25
C ALA A 194 7.22 -0.17 -0.24
N LEU A 195 7.46 0.92 -0.98
CA LEU A 195 7.82 0.86 -2.39
C LEU A 195 9.18 0.17 -2.61
N SER A 196 10.16 0.45 -1.76
CA SER A 196 11.49 -0.19 -1.81
C SER A 196 11.41 -1.70 -1.56
N VAL A 197 10.64 -2.15 -0.56
CA VAL A 197 10.47 -3.59 -0.32
C VAL A 197 9.76 -4.27 -1.48
N LEU A 198 8.79 -3.58 -2.09
CA LEU A 198 8.09 -4.12 -3.26
C LEU A 198 9.03 -4.24 -4.47
N ALA A 199 9.85 -3.22 -4.71
CA ALA A 199 10.89 -3.22 -5.73
C ALA A 199 11.83 -4.43 -5.60
N ASP A 200 12.36 -4.67 -4.40
CA ASP A 200 13.25 -5.80 -4.13
C ASP A 200 12.54 -7.16 -4.36
N ALA A 201 11.27 -7.26 -3.98
CA ALA A 201 10.47 -8.47 -4.20
C ALA A 201 10.20 -8.75 -5.69
N LEU A 202 10.02 -7.70 -6.50
CA LEU A 202 9.78 -7.80 -7.94
C LEU A 202 11.06 -8.08 -8.75
N HIS A 203 12.22 -7.74 -8.21
CA HIS A 203 13.52 -8.10 -8.80
C HIS A 203 13.82 -9.60 -8.70
N GLY A 204 13.36 -10.24 -7.62
CA GLY A 204 13.60 -11.67 -7.36
C GLY A 204 12.61 -12.63 -8.02
N SER A 205 11.55 -12.11 -8.66
CA SER A 205 10.43 -12.88 -9.23
C SER A 205 10.56 -13.20 -10.71
#